data_AF-A0A7X3TYZ7-F1
#
_entry.id   AF-A0A7X3TYZ7-F1
#
_cell.length_a   1.000
_cell.length_b   1.000
_cell.length_c   1.000
_cell.angle_alpha   90.00
_cell.angle_beta   90.00
_cell.angle_gamma   90.00
#
_symmetry.space_group_name_H-M   'P 1'
#
loop_
_entity.id
_entity.type
_entity.pdbx_description
1 polymer ?
#
loop_
_entity_poly.entity_id
_entity_poly.type
_entity_poly.pdbx_seq_one_letter_code
_entity_poly.pdbx_strand_id
1 'polypeptide(L)'
;MAAAAELGVEGDGPETAAALRALAPETVLAATLGSGAIIDGWVLPRTPREIFAAGEHSNVPVIVGATANERAALYDASSEPSREELVARIRNDFGPRADALLAAYEGDFADSPGTADRQISGDRTFVWEMRTWARAVEDAGNVAWHYFFSHAPPVFRLYLPDQPDLQVEGGRRAYGAYHSGELAYVFGNVGLVGIDWIDWDHELSEAISQYWVNFARTGDPNGEGLPAWPRYERATDQSIEFGSEIRAVSGLRKDKLDIFDGFFGFSES
;
A
#
# COMPACT_ATOMS: atom_id res chain seq x y z
N MET A 1 -28.01 4.76 -1.25
CA MET A 1 -29.24 4.26 -1.91
C MET A 1 -29.03 2.95 -2.66
N ALA A 2 -27.90 2.70 -3.33
CA ALA A 2 -27.69 1.42 -4.05
C ALA A 2 -27.65 0.17 -3.14
N ALA A 3 -27.01 0.29 -1.97
CA ALA A 3 -26.71 -0.81 -1.07
C ALA A 3 -27.96 -1.43 -0.38
N ALA A 4 -28.92 -0.62 0.08
CA ALA A 4 -30.14 -1.10 0.72
C ALA A 4 -31.11 -1.74 -0.30
N ALA A 5 -31.17 -1.17 -1.51
CA ALA A 5 -32.02 -1.68 -2.59
C ALA A 5 -31.56 -3.07 -3.08
N GLU A 6 -30.25 -3.34 -3.11
CA GLU A 6 -29.68 -4.66 -3.41
C GLU A 6 -30.17 -5.73 -2.41
N LEU A 7 -30.45 -5.31 -1.17
CA LEU A 7 -30.97 -6.14 -0.09
C LEU A 7 -32.51 -6.13 0.00
N GLY A 8 -33.21 -5.53 -0.97
CA GLY A 8 -34.68 -5.43 -0.99
C GLY A 8 -35.25 -4.49 0.07
N VAL A 9 -34.43 -3.59 0.62
CA VAL A 9 -34.85 -2.57 1.61
C VAL A 9 -34.88 -1.20 0.92
N GLU A 10 -36.05 -0.57 0.92
CA GLU A 10 -36.23 0.77 0.35
C GLU A 10 -36.11 1.87 1.41
N GLY A 11 -35.89 3.10 0.94
CA GLY A 11 -35.84 4.31 1.77
C GLY A 11 -34.48 4.62 2.38
N ASP A 12 -34.50 5.59 3.31
CA ASP A 12 -33.37 6.02 4.11
C ASP A 12 -33.75 6.18 5.59
N GLY A 13 -32.74 6.48 6.43
CA GLY A 13 -32.97 6.79 7.83
C GLY A 13 -33.19 5.58 8.75
N PRO A 14 -33.76 5.81 9.96
CA PRO A 14 -33.81 4.82 11.03
C PRO A 14 -34.60 3.55 10.70
N GLU A 15 -35.65 3.66 9.89
CA GLU A 15 -36.51 2.52 9.51
C GLU A 15 -35.78 1.58 8.55
N THR A 16 -35.12 2.12 7.52
CA THR A 16 -34.24 1.36 6.64
C THR A 16 -33.10 0.72 7.42
N ALA A 17 -32.49 1.43 8.38
CA ALA A 17 -31.45 0.85 9.23
C ALA A 17 -31.97 -0.30 10.12
N ALA A 18 -33.20 -0.20 10.64
CA ALA A 18 -33.83 -1.27 11.40
C ALA A 18 -34.14 -2.50 10.51
N ALA A 19 -34.64 -2.28 9.30
CA ALA A 19 -34.89 -3.34 8.32
C ALA A 19 -33.59 -4.06 7.92
N LEU A 20 -32.51 -3.32 7.64
CA LEU A 20 -31.19 -3.90 7.34
C LEU A 20 -30.64 -4.74 8.52
N ARG A 21 -30.83 -4.28 9.77
CA ARG A 21 -30.42 -5.05 10.97
C ARG A 21 -31.23 -6.33 11.20
N ALA A 22 -32.40 -6.45 10.59
CA ALA A 22 -33.24 -7.64 10.70
C ALA A 22 -32.84 -8.73 9.68
N LEU A 23 -32.00 -8.40 8.69
CA LEU A 23 -31.48 -9.37 7.74
C LEU A 23 -30.45 -10.29 8.40
N ALA A 24 -30.30 -11.50 7.85
CA ALA A 24 -29.24 -12.40 8.27
C ALA A 24 -27.86 -11.81 7.91
N PRO A 25 -26.83 -11.93 8.77
CA PRO A 25 -25.48 -11.40 8.49
C PRO A 25 -24.92 -11.90 7.16
N GLU A 26 -25.17 -13.15 6.79
CA GLU A 26 -24.72 -13.76 5.54
C GLU A 26 -25.35 -13.07 4.32
N THR A 27 -26.60 -12.63 4.42
CA THR A 27 -27.29 -11.88 3.36
C THR A 27 -26.64 -10.51 3.17
N VAL A 28 -26.30 -9.84 4.27
CA VAL A 28 -25.63 -8.52 4.25
C VAL A 28 -24.20 -8.65 3.69
N LEU A 29 -23.46 -9.68 4.08
CA LEU A 29 -22.10 -9.95 3.61
C LEU A 29 -22.05 -10.36 2.13
N ALA A 30 -23.08 -11.03 1.63
CA ALA A 30 -23.17 -11.40 0.22
C ALA A 30 -23.50 -10.22 -0.71
N ALA A 31 -24.00 -9.11 -0.16
CA ALA A 31 -24.29 -7.91 -0.94
C ALA A 31 -23.03 -7.06 -1.15
N THR A 32 -22.98 -6.38 -2.28
CA THR A 32 -21.82 -5.59 -2.72
C THR A 32 -21.86 -4.18 -2.13
N LEU A 33 -22.03 -4.09 -0.81
CA LEU A 33 -22.13 -2.81 -0.12
C LEU A 33 -20.76 -2.13 -0.14
N GLY A 34 -20.72 -0.88 -0.60
CA GLY A 34 -19.52 -0.05 -0.46
C GLY A 34 -19.11 0.02 1.01
N SER A 35 -17.91 -0.43 1.33
CA SER A 35 -17.34 -0.42 2.68
C SER A 35 -16.10 0.46 2.71
N GLY A 36 -15.97 1.27 3.77
CA GLY A 36 -14.86 2.20 3.91
C GLY A 36 -15.16 3.28 4.95
N ALA A 37 -14.09 3.95 5.39
CA ALA A 37 -14.23 5.14 6.23
C ALA A 37 -14.89 6.28 5.45
N ILE A 38 -15.76 7.04 6.12
CA ILE A 38 -16.39 8.24 5.59
C ILE A 38 -16.12 9.42 6.52
N ILE A 39 -16.31 10.65 6.01
CA ILE A 39 -16.35 11.85 6.84
C ILE A 39 -17.69 11.84 7.59
N ASP A 40 -17.68 11.29 8.80
CA ASP A 40 -18.87 11.09 9.63
C ASP A 40 -19.16 12.29 10.56
N GLY A 41 -18.22 13.24 10.66
CA GLY A 41 -18.33 14.36 11.58
C GLY A 41 -17.97 14.02 13.03
N TRP A 42 -17.57 12.78 13.32
CA TRP A 42 -17.27 12.31 14.67
C TRP A 42 -15.90 11.65 14.78
N VAL A 43 -15.69 10.50 14.13
CA VAL A 43 -14.39 9.83 14.07
C VAL A 43 -13.47 10.56 13.08
N LEU A 44 -13.98 10.87 11.89
CA LEU A 44 -13.34 11.70 10.87
C LEU A 44 -14.19 12.96 10.67
N PRO A 45 -13.86 14.07 11.36
CA PRO A 45 -14.63 15.30 11.24
C PRO A 45 -14.45 15.97 9.86
N ARG A 46 -13.34 15.69 9.18
CA ARG A 46 -12.92 16.26 7.89
C ARG A 46 -12.06 15.26 7.12
N THR A 47 -11.64 15.61 5.91
CA THR A 47 -10.67 14.79 5.18
C THR A 47 -9.32 14.72 5.93
N PRO A 48 -8.56 13.61 5.82
CA PRO A 48 -7.20 13.56 6.37
C PRO A 48 -6.33 14.72 5.92
N ARG A 49 -6.45 15.13 4.66
CA ARG A 49 -5.74 16.29 4.09
C ARG A 49 -5.99 17.57 4.88
N GLU A 50 -7.24 17.87 5.19
CA GLU A 50 -7.60 19.08 5.96
C GLU A 50 -7.11 18.99 7.41
N ILE A 51 -7.12 17.79 8.01
CA ILE A 51 -6.62 17.55 9.37
C ILE A 51 -5.10 17.79 9.45
N PHE A 52 -4.32 17.26 8.48
CA PHE A 52 -2.88 17.50 8.39
C PHE A 52 -2.58 18.97 8.14
N ALA A 53 -3.28 19.62 7.20
CA ALA A 53 -3.10 21.04 6.90
C ALA A 53 -3.41 21.97 8.10
N ALA A 54 -4.32 21.55 8.98
CA ALA A 54 -4.64 22.27 10.21
C ALA A 54 -3.72 21.94 11.39
N GLY A 55 -2.81 20.95 11.26
CA GLY A 55 -1.98 20.47 12.36
C GLY A 55 -2.76 19.74 13.45
N GLU A 56 -3.95 19.22 13.15
CA GLU A 56 -4.86 18.58 14.11
C GLU A 56 -4.71 17.05 14.20
N HIS A 57 -3.75 16.49 13.45
CA HIS A 57 -3.39 15.09 13.56
C HIS A 57 -2.59 14.82 14.84
N SER A 58 -2.51 13.55 15.25
CA SER A 58 -1.60 13.15 16.32
C SER A 58 -0.16 13.45 15.92
N ASN A 59 0.48 14.37 16.64
CA ASN A 59 1.85 14.78 16.38
C ASN A 59 2.84 13.76 16.98
N VAL A 60 2.99 12.61 16.33
CA VAL A 60 3.92 11.52 16.73
C VAL A 60 4.83 11.09 15.57
N PRO A 61 6.03 10.55 15.85
CA PRO A 61 6.86 9.92 14.83
C PRO A 61 6.14 8.75 14.17
N VAL A 62 6.45 8.47 12.89
CA VAL A 62 5.87 7.33 12.14
C VAL A 62 6.93 6.53 11.38
N ILE A 63 6.68 5.22 11.25
CA ILE A 63 7.23 4.39 10.16
C ILE A 63 6.12 4.22 9.13
N VAL A 64 6.41 4.53 7.87
CA VAL A 64 5.49 4.34 6.73
C VAL A 64 6.26 3.73 5.56
N GLY A 65 5.59 2.97 4.70
CA GLY A 65 6.25 2.35 3.56
C GLY A 65 5.34 1.40 2.81
N ALA A 66 5.86 0.90 1.70
CA ALA A 66 5.12 0.10 0.74
C ALA A 66 5.99 -1.03 0.18
N THR A 67 5.34 -1.99 -0.46
CA THR A 67 5.99 -3.09 -1.18
C THR A 67 6.19 -2.73 -2.67
N ALA A 68 7.12 -3.40 -3.37
CA ALA A 68 7.40 -3.09 -4.76
C ALA A 68 6.34 -3.58 -5.75
N ASN A 69 5.47 -4.51 -5.34
CA ASN A 69 4.45 -5.13 -6.16
C ASN A 69 3.10 -5.17 -5.41
N GLU A 70 2.65 -4.03 -4.88
CA GLU A 70 1.44 -3.88 -4.05
C GLU A 70 0.12 -4.36 -4.68
N ARG A 71 0.08 -4.48 -6.01
CA ARG A 71 -1.08 -5.00 -6.74
C ARG A 71 -0.76 -6.31 -7.45
N ALA A 72 0.32 -6.98 -7.06
CA ALA A 72 0.56 -8.35 -7.47
C ALA A 72 -0.61 -9.22 -7.00
N ALA A 73 -1.26 -9.80 -7.99
CA ALA A 73 -2.50 -10.51 -7.81
C ALA A 73 -2.26 -11.91 -7.27
N LEU A 74 -2.20 -12.09 -5.94
CA LEU A 74 -2.24 -13.44 -5.38
C LEU A 74 -3.54 -14.18 -5.80
N TYR A 75 -4.64 -13.44 -6.00
CA TYR A 75 -5.98 -13.99 -6.27
C TYR A 75 -6.86 -13.17 -7.23
N ASP A 76 -6.29 -12.29 -8.06
CA ASP A 76 -7.10 -11.54 -9.04
C ASP A 76 -7.40 -12.41 -10.26
N ALA A 77 -8.65 -12.85 -10.36
CA ALA A 77 -9.18 -13.61 -11.50
C ALA A 77 -9.70 -12.71 -12.63
N SER A 78 -9.52 -11.38 -12.53
CA SER A 78 -9.97 -10.44 -13.56
C SER A 78 -9.22 -10.67 -14.85
N SER A 79 -9.93 -10.58 -15.97
CA SER A 79 -9.32 -10.59 -17.30
C SER A 79 -8.40 -9.38 -17.44
N GLU A 80 -7.20 -9.63 -17.96
CA GLU A 80 -6.25 -8.57 -18.27
C GLU A 80 -6.86 -7.57 -19.26
N PRO A 81 -6.77 -6.25 -19.01
CA PRO A 81 -7.29 -5.25 -19.94
C PRO A 81 -6.48 -5.28 -21.24
N SER A 82 -7.11 -4.97 -22.38
CA SER A 82 -6.32 -4.69 -23.58
C SER A 82 -5.47 -3.43 -23.39
N ARG A 83 -4.38 -3.32 -24.15
CA ARG A 83 -3.52 -2.14 -24.12
C ARG A 83 -4.30 -0.88 -24.48
N GLU A 84 -5.17 -0.97 -25.48
CA GLU A 84 -6.01 0.13 -25.93
C GLU A 84 -6.95 0.62 -24.83
N GLU A 85 -7.63 -0.29 -24.13
CA GLU A 85 -8.54 0.04 -23.03
C GLU A 85 -7.79 0.68 -21.85
N LEU A 86 -6.65 0.11 -21.46
CA LEU A 86 -5.82 0.65 -20.39
C LEU A 86 -5.30 2.05 -20.73
N VAL A 87 -4.79 2.25 -21.96
CA VAL A 87 -4.33 3.55 -22.43
C VAL A 87 -5.47 4.56 -22.47
N ALA A 88 -6.67 4.17 -22.94
CA ALA A 88 -7.84 5.04 -22.95
C ALA A 88 -8.25 5.45 -21.52
N ARG A 89 -8.24 4.51 -20.57
CA ARG A 89 -8.49 4.78 -19.15
C ARG A 89 -7.44 5.73 -18.57
N ILE A 90 -6.16 5.48 -18.81
CA ILE A 90 -5.07 6.37 -18.36
C ILE A 90 -5.26 7.79 -18.93
N ARG A 91 -5.62 7.92 -20.21
CA ARG A 91 -5.86 9.23 -20.84
C ARG A 91 -7.06 9.94 -20.24
N ASN A 92 -8.14 9.21 -19.94
CA ASN A 92 -9.31 9.76 -19.28
C ASN A 92 -8.97 10.23 -17.85
N ASP A 93 -8.28 9.40 -17.08
CA ASP A 93 -8.06 9.62 -15.66
C ASP A 93 -6.97 10.67 -15.40
N PHE A 94 -5.89 10.69 -16.19
CA PHE A 94 -4.73 11.55 -15.96
C PHE A 94 -4.62 12.75 -16.93
N GLY A 95 -5.48 12.81 -17.95
CA GLY A 95 -5.56 13.93 -18.89
C GLY A 95 -4.18 14.32 -19.46
N PRO A 96 -3.74 15.59 -19.32
CA PRO A 96 -2.45 16.06 -19.84
C PRO A 96 -1.21 15.30 -19.34
N ARG A 97 -1.31 14.55 -18.23
CA ARG A 97 -0.18 13.78 -17.69
C ARG A 97 -0.10 12.35 -18.19
N ALA A 98 -1.10 11.92 -18.95
CA ALA A 98 -1.17 10.54 -19.44
C ALA A 98 0.07 10.16 -20.24
N ASP A 99 0.61 11.04 -21.09
CA ASP A 99 1.80 10.70 -21.89
C ASP A 99 3.05 10.51 -21.03
N ALA A 100 3.23 11.33 -19.98
CA ALA A 100 4.32 11.15 -19.03
C ALA A 100 4.16 9.84 -18.24
N LEU A 101 2.92 9.50 -17.84
CA LEU A 101 2.65 8.25 -17.14
C LEU A 101 2.89 7.04 -18.06
N LEU A 102 2.41 7.06 -19.30
CA LEU A 102 2.64 5.98 -20.26
C LEU A 102 4.14 5.77 -20.54
N ALA A 103 4.93 6.85 -20.62
CA ALA A 103 6.37 6.77 -20.80
C ALA A 103 7.08 6.20 -19.55
N ALA A 104 6.70 6.63 -18.34
CA ALA A 104 7.31 6.18 -17.09
C ALA A 104 7.10 4.67 -16.82
N TYR A 105 6.05 4.06 -17.41
CA TYR A 105 5.72 2.65 -17.27
C TYR A 105 5.92 1.85 -18.57
N GLU A 106 6.69 2.36 -19.55
CA GLU A 106 6.90 1.69 -20.84
C GLU A 106 7.48 0.27 -20.67
N GLY A 107 8.41 0.09 -19.73
CA GLY A 107 8.96 -1.23 -19.40
C GLY A 107 7.89 -2.20 -18.87
N ASP A 108 7.01 -1.72 -17.99
CA ASP A 108 5.91 -2.53 -17.46
C ASP A 108 4.90 -2.91 -18.55
N PHE A 109 4.66 -2.02 -19.52
CA PHE A 109 3.85 -2.31 -20.72
C PHE A 109 4.50 -3.32 -21.67
N ALA A 110 5.84 -3.39 -21.68
CA ALA A 110 6.57 -4.36 -22.49
C ALA A 110 6.41 -5.79 -21.94
N ASP A 111 6.23 -5.94 -20.63
CA ASP A 111 5.86 -7.21 -20.01
C ASP A 111 4.41 -7.57 -20.34
N SER A 112 3.46 -6.72 -19.93
CA SER A 112 2.04 -6.88 -20.29
C SER A 112 1.20 -5.65 -19.87
N PRO A 113 0.04 -5.39 -20.50
CA PRO A 113 -0.91 -4.37 -20.01
C PRO A 113 -1.31 -4.55 -18.54
N GLY A 114 -1.51 -5.78 -18.09
CA GLY A 114 -1.84 -6.12 -16.70
C GLY A 114 -0.71 -5.83 -15.73
N THR A 115 0.55 -6.06 -16.12
CA THR A 115 1.72 -5.65 -15.32
C THR A 115 1.76 -4.14 -15.17
N ALA A 116 1.60 -3.40 -16.28
CA ALA A 116 1.52 -1.94 -16.23
C ALA A 116 0.37 -1.44 -15.36
N ASP A 117 -0.83 -2.00 -15.50
CA ASP A 117 -2.00 -1.60 -14.72
C ASP A 117 -1.79 -1.80 -13.21
N ARG A 118 -1.26 -2.96 -12.83
CA ARG A 118 -0.93 -3.26 -11.42
C ARG A 118 0.13 -2.32 -10.88
N GLN A 119 1.19 -2.05 -11.64
CA GLN A 119 2.26 -1.17 -11.19
C GLN A 119 1.79 0.28 -11.05
N ILE A 120 1.05 0.80 -12.04
CA ILE A 120 0.45 2.15 -11.97
C ILE A 120 -0.50 2.25 -10.77
N SER A 121 -1.37 1.25 -10.59
CA SER A 121 -2.33 1.21 -9.49
C SER A 121 -1.63 1.11 -8.13
N GLY A 122 -0.65 0.24 -8.00
CA GLY A 122 0.11 0.03 -6.76
C GLY A 122 0.93 1.27 -6.38
N ASP A 123 1.62 1.87 -7.34
CA ASP A 123 2.34 3.12 -7.09
C ASP A 123 1.39 4.24 -6.70
N ARG A 124 0.25 4.39 -7.37
CA ARG A 124 -0.72 5.45 -7.08
C ARG A 124 -1.36 5.31 -5.69
N THR A 125 -1.68 4.09 -5.26
CA THR A 125 -2.56 3.85 -4.10
C THR A 125 -1.85 3.32 -2.86
N PHE A 126 -0.55 3.03 -2.95
CA PHE A 126 0.24 2.59 -1.81
C PHE A 126 1.56 3.36 -1.76
N VAL A 127 2.40 3.22 -2.78
CA VAL A 127 3.77 3.79 -2.73
C VAL A 127 3.74 5.32 -2.66
N TRP A 128 2.95 5.97 -3.51
CA TRP A 128 2.78 7.42 -3.51
C TRP A 128 2.10 7.93 -2.23
N GLU A 129 1.10 7.20 -1.72
CA GLU A 129 0.37 7.59 -0.51
C GLU A 129 1.29 7.56 0.73
N MET A 130 2.16 6.55 0.85
CA MET A 130 3.12 6.45 1.96
C MET A 130 4.20 7.53 1.90
N ARG A 131 4.71 7.86 0.70
CA ARG A 131 5.60 9.01 0.50
C ARG A 131 4.91 10.32 0.86
N THR A 132 3.66 10.47 0.44
CA THR A 132 2.84 11.66 0.72
C THR A 132 2.55 11.81 2.21
N TRP A 133 2.33 10.69 2.92
CA TRP A 133 2.16 10.71 4.37
C TRP A 133 3.48 11.07 5.08
N ALA A 134 4.62 10.49 4.68
CA ALA A 134 5.92 10.85 5.25
C ALA A 134 6.19 12.37 5.13
N ARG A 135 5.90 12.94 3.95
CA ARG A 135 5.96 14.37 3.69
C ARG A 135 5.02 15.20 4.57
N ALA A 136 3.77 14.77 4.73
CA ALA A 136 2.81 15.49 5.57
C ALA A 136 3.22 15.53 7.06
N VAL A 137 3.89 14.46 7.54
CA VAL A 137 4.46 14.40 8.90
C VAL A 137 5.67 15.32 9.03
N GLU A 138 6.55 15.36 8.03
CA GLU A 138 7.68 16.29 7.99
C GLU A 138 7.22 17.75 7.93
N ASP A 139 6.25 18.09 7.06
CA ASP A 139 5.69 19.43 6.90
C ASP A 139 5.04 19.93 8.21
N ALA A 140 4.54 19.01 9.04
CA ALA A 140 4.03 19.28 10.38
C ALA A 140 5.12 19.45 11.46
N GLY A 141 6.40 19.33 11.10
CA GLY A 141 7.54 19.45 12.00
C GLY A 141 7.84 18.19 12.81
N ASN A 142 7.46 17.01 12.32
CA ASN A 142 7.68 15.73 13.00
C ASN A 142 8.52 14.75 12.15
N VAL A 143 8.82 13.58 12.70
CA VAL A 143 9.74 12.60 12.14
C VAL A 143 8.99 11.49 11.43
N ALA A 144 9.28 11.29 10.15
CA ALA A 144 8.89 10.11 9.41
C ALA A 144 10.12 9.26 9.05
N TRP A 145 9.94 7.94 9.09
CA TRP A 145 10.89 6.95 8.60
C TRP A 145 10.23 6.20 7.45
N HIS A 146 10.71 6.40 6.23
CA HIS A 146 10.11 5.78 5.05
C HIS A 146 10.87 4.51 4.65
N TYR A 147 10.15 3.41 4.38
CA TYR A 147 10.75 2.19 3.82
C TYR A 147 10.13 1.79 2.49
N PHE A 148 10.88 0.98 1.74
CA PHE A 148 10.39 0.28 0.58
C PHE A 148 10.87 -1.16 0.59
N PHE A 149 9.92 -2.08 0.54
CA PHE A 149 10.20 -3.51 0.56
C PHE A 149 10.20 -4.04 -0.87
N SER A 150 11.37 -4.39 -1.39
CA SER A 150 11.58 -4.85 -2.77
C SER A 150 12.04 -6.31 -2.88
N HIS A 151 12.36 -6.94 -1.75
CA HIS A 151 12.67 -8.35 -1.69
C HIS A 151 11.40 -9.19 -1.97
N ALA A 152 11.53 -10.25 -2.77
CA ALA A 152 10.40 -11.11 -3.14
C ALA A 152 10.29 -12.30 -2.17
N PRO A 153 9.35 -12.30 -1.21
CA PRO A 153 9.17 -13.43 -0.29
C PRO A 153 8.44 -14.58 -0.98
N PRO A 154 8.54 -15.82 -0.47
CA PRO A 154 7.62 -16.86 -0.86
C PRO A 154 6.18 -16.45 -0.50
N VAL A 155 5.22 -16.88 -1.31
CA VAL A 155 3.79 -16.76 -0.96
C VAL A 155 3.48 -17.60 0.26
N PHE A 156 2.69 -17.04 1.17
CA PHE A 156 2.21 -17.74 2.35
C PHE A 156 0.74 -17.43 2.62
N ARG A 157 0.13 -18.26 3.45
CA ARG A 157 -1.32 -18.37 3.70
C ARG A 157 -2.02 -17.20 4.39
N LEU A 158 -1.54 -15.95 4.25
CA LEU A 158 -2.06 -14.80 4.98
C LEU A 158 -3.58 -14.62 4.79
N TYR A 159 -4.07 -14.83 3.57
CA TYR A 159 -5.48 -14.66 3.19
C TYR A 159 -6.23 -15.97 2.95
N LEU A 160 -5.53 -17.11 3.00
CA LEU A 160 -6.10 -18.44 2.78
C LEU A 160 -5.69 -19.37 3.92
N PRO A 161 -6.28 -19.20 5.13
CA PRO A 161 -5.86 -19.93 6.32
C PRO A 161 -5.90 -21.45 6.15
N ASP A 162 -6.84 -21.93 5.32
CA ASP A 162 -7.04 -23.35 5.01
C ASP A 162 -6.02 -23.92 4.00
N GLN A 163 -5.15 -23.09 3.42
CA GLN A 163 -4.15 -23.51 2.43
C GLN A 163 -2.72 -23.18 2.90
N PRO A 164 -2.13 -24.03 3.78
CA PRO A 164 -0.83 -23.74 4.39
C PRO A 164 0.32 -23.63 3.38
N ASP A 165 0.29 -24.45 2.34
CA ASP A 165 1.30 -24.48 1.27
C ASP A 165 0.67 -24.02 -0.04
N LEU A 166 0.73 -22.72 -0.30
CA LEU A 166 0.23 -22.15 -1.54
C LEU A 166 1.14 -22.60 -2.71
N GLN A 167 0.53 -23.28 -3.67
CA GLN A 167 1.12 -23.57 -4.97
C GLN A 167 0.61 -22.54 -5.94
N VAL A 168 1.51 -21.77 -6.53
CA VAL A 168 1.17 -20.72 -7.49
C VAL A 168 1.96 -20.91 -8.76
N GLU A 169 1.33 -20.55 -9.88
CA GLU A 169 1.98 -20.57 -11.18
C GLU A 169 3.18 -19.63 -11.19
N GLY A 170 4.27 -20.04 -11.83
CA GLY A 170 5.55 -19.30 -11.81
C GLY A 170 6.40 -19.54 -10.55
N GLY A 171 5.92 -20.34 -9.60
CA GLY A 171 6.64 -20.68 -8.37
C GLY A 171 6.40 -19.70 -7.23
N ARG A 172 6.81 -20.07 -6.01
CA ARG A 172 6.36 -19.38 -4.79
C ARG A 172 6.82 -17.92 -4.66
N ARG A 173 7.77 -17.44 -5.46
CA ARG A 173 8.23 -16.04 -5.48
C ARG A 173 7.78 -15.25 -6.71
N ALA A 174 6.86 -15.80 -7.51
CA ALA A 174 6.43 -15.22 -8.78
C ALA A 174 5.78 -13.83 -8.66
N TYR A 175 5.27 -13.48 -7.48
CA TYR A 175 4.54 -12.22 -7.25
C TYR A 175 5.43 -11.04 -6.83
N GLY A 176 6.75 -11.23 -6.82
CA GLY A 176 7.68 -10.20 -6.36
C GLY A 176 7.44 -9.85 -4.88
N ALA A 177 7.70 -8.60 -4.52
CA ALA A 177 7.38 -8.06 -3.21
C ALA A 177 5.88 -7.70 -3.15
N TYR A 178 5.03 -8.70 -3.01
CA TYR A 178 3.58 -8.55 -3.05
C TYR A 178 3.03 -7.90 -1.77
N HIS A 179 1.82 -7.35 -1.87
CA HIS A 179 1.12 -6.72 -0.75
C HIS A 179 1.06 -7.63 0.48
N SER A 180 1.53 -7.11 1.62
CA SER A 180 1.60 -7.82 2.90
C SER A 180 2.64 -8.94 2.99
N GLY A 181 3.44 -9.17 1.95
CA GLY A 181 4.51 -10.17 1.97
C GLY A 181 5.59 -9.87 3.02
N GLU A 182 5.78 -8.60 3.35
CA GLU A 182 6.70 -8.11 4.37
C GLU A 182 6.24 -8.40 5.81
N LEU A 183 4.96 -8.71 6.04
CA LEU A 183 4.44 -8.95 7.39
C LEU A 183 5.12 -10.14 8.07
N ALA A 184 5.50 -11.18 7.30
CA ALA A 184 6.26 -12.30 7.86
C ALA A 184 7.60 -11.85 8.48
N TYR A 185 8.20 -10.79 7.94
CA TYR A 185 9.48 -10.25 8.40
C TYR A 185 9.29 -9.33 9.61
N VAL A 186 8.27 -8.46 9.56
CA VAL A 186 7.93 -7.53 10.65
C VAL A 186 7.56 -8.26 11.94
N PHE A 187 6.84 -9.39 11.83
CA PHE A 187 6.39 -10.18 12.98
C PHE A 187 7.34 -11.31 13.39
N GLY A 188 8.50 -11.47 12.73
CA GLY A 188 9.43 -12.56 13.03
C GLY A 188 8.86 -13.96 12.73
N ASN A 189 7.99 -14.06 11.72
CA ASN A 189 7.28 -15.27 11.33
C ASN A 189 7.94 -16.03 10.15
N VAL A 190 9.09 -15.56 9.65
CA VAL A 190 9.85 -16.28 8.62
C VAL A 190 10.21 -17.68 9.12
N GLY A 191 9.87 -18.70 8.33
CA GLY A 191 9.99 -20.12 8.71
C GLY A 191 8.85 -20.67 9.60
N LEU A 192 7.95 -19.82 10.11
CA LEU A 192 6.73 -20.24 10.82
C LEU A 192 5.50 -20.30 9.89
N VAL A 193 5.45 -19.42 8.89
CA VAL A 193 4.37 -19.37 7.90
C VAL A 193 4.92 -19.66 6.50
N GLY A 194 4.22 -20.46 5.70
CA GLY A 194 4.70 -20.83 4.38
C GLY A 194 6.00 -21.66 4.39
N ILE A 195 6.53 -21.89 3.19
CA ILE A 195 7.72 -22.73 2.93
C ILE A 195 8.62 -22.06 1.88
N ASP A 196 9.79 -22.65 1.61
CA ASP A 196 10.81 -22.13 0.67
C ASP A 196 11.43 -20.78 1.07
N TRP A 197 11.56 -20.55 2.38
CA TRP A 197 12.39 -19.48 2.91
C TRP A 197 13.88 -19.79 2.70
N ILE A 198 14.66 -18.77 2.38
CA ILE A 198 16.11 -18.83 2.20
C ILE A 198 16.81 -18.15 3.38
N ASP A 199 18.11 -18.40 3.55
CA ASP A 199 18.91 -17.83 4.65
C ASP A 199 18.78 -16.30 4.74
N TRP A 200 18.79 -15.61 3.59
CA TRP A 200 18.60 -14.17 3.52
C TRP A 200 17.25 -13.71 4.09
N ASP A 201 16.18 -14.50 3.96
CA ASP A 201 14.88 -14.10 4.52
C ASP A 201 14.94 -14.06 6.05
N HIS A 202 15.68 -14.98 6.67
CA HIS A 202 15.85 -15.03 8.13
C HIS A 202 16.68 -13.85 8.63
N GLU A 203 17.79 -13.53 7.94
CA GLU A 203 18.62 -12.37 8.27
C GLU A 203 17.85 -11.05 8.09
N LEU A 204 17.11 -10.91 6.99
CA LEU A 204 16.27 -9.76 6.73
C LEU A 204 15.14 -9.62 7.76
N SER A 205 14.52 -10.73 8.17
CA SER A 205 13.46 -10.72 9.19
C SER A 205 13.96 -10.25 10.55
N GLU A 206 15.15 -10.69 10.95
CA GLU A 206 15.76 -10.27 12.22
C GLU A 206 16.04 -8.76 12.20
N ALA A 207 16.63 -8.25 11.11
CA ALA A 207 16.93 -6.83 10.96
C ALA A 207 15.65 -5.97 10.96
N ILE A 208 14.64 -6.36 10.16
CA ILE A 208 13.34 -5.67 10.08
C ILE A 208 12.66 -5.67 11.46
N SER A 209 12.57 -6.83 12.13
CA SER A 209 11.99 -6.93 13.47
C SER A 209 12.71 -6.01 14.46
N GLN A 210 14.04 -5.94 14.40
CA GLN A 210 14.84 -5.06 15.28
C GLN A 210 14.56 -3.57 15.02
N TYR A 211 14.44 -3.12 13.76
CA TYR A 211 14.06 -1.73 13.44
C TYR A 211 12.70 -1.36 14.05
N TRP A 212 11.69 -2.24 13.91
CA TRP A 212 10.35 -2.00 14.46
C TRP A 212 10.35 -1.97 16.00
N VAL A 213 11.10 -2.88 16.65
CA VAL A 213 11.25 -2.90 18.11
C VAL A 213 11.97 -1.66 18.62
N ASN A 214 13.03 -1.21 17.94
CA ASN A 214 13.74 0.02 18.29
C ASN A 214 12.81 1.22 18.21
N PHE A 215 12.12 1.38 17.09
CA PHE A 215 11.17 2.47 16.90
C PHE A 215 10.05 2.47 17.95
N ALA A 216 9.48 1.30 18.25
CA ALA A 216 8.45 1.19 19.29
C ALA A 216 8.96 1.60 20.69
N ARG A 217 10.26 1.44 20.97
CA ARG A 217 10.88 1.81 22.25
C ARG A 217 11.30 3.27 22.32
N THR A 218 11.78 3.85 21.23
CA THR A 218 12.53 5.12 21.25
C THR A 218 12.03 6.17 20.25
N GLY A 219 11.20 5.80 19.28
CA GLY A 219 10.83 6.63 18.13
C GLY A 219 11.90 6.69 17.03
N ASP A 220 13.04 6.00 17.21
CA ASP A 220 14.13 5.89 16.23
C ASP A 220 14.36 4.41 15.90
N PRO A 221 14.25 3.98 14.63
CA PRO A 221 14.41 2.57 14.26
C PRO A 221 15.88 2.12 14.35
N ASN A 222 16.85 3.05 14.35
CA ASN A 222 18.27 2.71 14.28
C ASN A 222 18.78 1.99 15.55
N GLY A 223 19.80 1.14 15.37
CA GLY A 223 20.43 0.38 16.45
C GLY A 223 21.78 -0.22 16.03
N GLU A 224 22.48 -0.81 16.99
CA GLU A 224 23.77 -1.47 16.73
C GLU A 224 23.61 -2.63 15.74
N GLY A 225 24.55 -2.76 14.80
CA GLY A 225 24.56 -3.85 13.80
C GLY A 225 23.56 -3.67 12.64
N LEU A 226 22.76 -2.61 12.63
CA LEU A 226 21.83 -2.30 11.56
C LEU A 226 22.41 -1.25 10.61
N PRO A 227 22.16 -1.36 9.29
CA PRO A 227 22.36 -0.23 8.38
C PRO A 227 21.62 1.03 8.85
N ALA A 228 22.17 2.20 8.54
CA ALA A 228 21.51 3.45 8.92
C ALA A 228 20.21 3.63 8.11
N TRP A 229 19.08 3.71 8.81
CA TRP A 229 17.82 4.20 8.26
C TRP A 229 17.82 5.72 8.38
N PRO A 230 17.85 6.49 7.27
CA PRO A 230 17.77 7.94 7.31
C PRO A 230 16.36 8.41 7.69
N ARG A 231 16.25 9.55 8.38
CA ARG A 231 14.97 10.24 8.51
C ARG A 231 14.50 10.65 7.11
N TYR A 232 13.20 10.57 6.88
CA TYR A 232 12.63 11.10 5.65
C TYR A 232 12.79 12.62 5.64
N GLU A 233 13.38 13.14 4.58
CA GLU A 233 13.42 14.57 4.28
C GLU A 233 12.98 14.75 2.83
N ARG A 234 12.00 15.63 2.58
CA ARG A 234 11.49 15.94 1.24
C ARG A 234 12.60 16.37 0.28
N ALA A 235 13.62 17.07 0.81
CA ALA A 235 14.76 17.56 0.04
C ALA A 235 15.62 16.43 -0.55
N THR A 236 15.77 15.32 0.17
CA THR A 236 16.61 14.17 -0.25
C THR A 236 15.78 12.98 -0.70
N ASP A 237 14.48 12.94 -0.37
CA ASP A 237 13.52 11.88 -0.69
C ASP A 237 14.07 10.50 -0.31
N GLN A 238 14.62 10.43 0.91
CA GLN A 238 15.34 9.27 1.42
C GLN A 238 14.42 8.18 1.96
N SER A 239 14.85 6.93 1.82
CA SER A 239 14.16 5.76 2.36
C SER A 239 15.16 4.67 2.71
N ILE A 240 14.78 3.71 3.53
CA ILE A 240 15.47 2.42 3.58
C ILE A 240 14.81 1.46 2.58
N GLU A 241 15.61 0.76 1.79
CA GLU A 241 15.16 -0.34 0.95
C GLU A 241 15.48 -1.67 1.63
N PHE A 242 14.46 -2.53 1.75
CA PHE A 242 14.57 -3.92 2.16
C PHE A 242 14.50 -4.80 0.92
N GLY A 243 15.65 -5.03 0.28
CA GLY A 243 15.78 -5.76 -0.97
C GLY A 243 16.71 -6.97 -0.86
N SER A 244 17.53 -7.19 -1.89
CA SER A 244 18.66 -8.14 -1.83
C SER A 244 19.75 -7.73 -0.83
N GLU A 245 19.71 -6.47 -0.40
CA GLU A 245 20.48 -5.92 0.70
C GLU A 245 19.61 -4.87 1.42
N ILE A 246 20.00 -4.49 2.63
CA ILE A 246 19.36 -3.40 3.39
C ILE A 246 20.19 -2.13 3.18
N ARG A 247 19.62 -1.12 2.53
CA ARG A 247 20.37 0.10 2.17
C ARG A 247 19.52 1.36 2.19
N ALA A 248 20.14 2.50 2.48
CA ALA A 248 19.52 3.79 2.25
C ALA A 248 19.48 4.11 0.75
N VAL A 249 18.35 4.62 0.28
CA VAL A 249 18.13 5.04 -1.11
C VAL A 249 17.54 6.45 -1.13
N SER A 250 17.65 7.12 -2.27
CA SER A 250 17.09 8.46 -2.49
C SER A 250 16.35 8.50 -3.82
N GLY A 251 15.23 9.22 -3.87
CA GLY A 251 14.43 9.38 -5.09
C GLY A 251 13.83 8.08 -5.59
N LEU A 252 13.43 7.19 -4.67
CA LEU A 252 12.81 5.92 -5.01
C LEU A 252 11.57 6.13 -5.87
N ARG A 253 11.55 5.53 -7.07
CA ARG A 253 10.48 5.66 -8.07
C ARG A 253 10.06 7.11 -8.35
N LYS A 254 10.96 8.08 -8.13
CA LYS A 254 10.62 9.51 -8.15
C LYS A 254 10.01 9.97 -9.48
N ASP A 255 10.53 9.45 -10.58
CA ASP A 255 10.03 9.68 -11.95
C ASP A 255 8.57 9.25 -12.14
N LYS A 256 8.14 8.18 -11.45
CA LYS A 256 6.76 7.70 -11.43
C LYS A 256 5.91 8.48 -10.43
N LEU A 257 6.39 8.62 -9.19
CA LEU A 257 5.60 9.19 -8.08
C LEU A 257 5.34 10.70 -8.22
N ASP A 258 6.28 11.46 -8.78
CA ASP A 258 6.12 12.91 -8.98
C ASP A 258 4.97 13.23 -9.97
N ILE A 259 4.60 12.30 -10.86
CA ILE A 259 3.47 12.47 -11.78
C ILE A 259 2.14 12.58 -10.99
N PHE A 260 2.05 11.89 -9.85
CA PHE A 260 0.86 11.87 -8.99
C PHE A 260 0.76 13.10 -8.06
N ASP A 261 1.89 13.70 -7.67
CA ASP A 261 1.94 14.82 -6.71
C ASP A 261 1.03 16.00 -7.12
N GLY A 262 1.00 16.41 -8.39
CA GLY A 262 0.13 17.52 -8.79
C GLY A 262 -1.33 17.14 -9.07
N PHE A 263 -1.70 15.86 -9.00
CA PHE A 263 -3.05 15.36 -9.36
C PHE A 263 -3.83 15.05 -8.08
N PHE A 264 -3.13 14.54 -7.07
CA PHE A 264 -3.70 14.19 -5.77
C PHE A 264 -3.05 14.91 -4.58
N GLY A 265 -1.89 15.55 -4.76
CA GLY A 265 -1.11 16.10 -3.65
C GLY A 265 -1.70 17.36 -3.03
N PHE A 266 -1.10 17.73 -1.90
CA PHE A 266 -1.28 19.02 -1.25
C PHE A 266 -0.71 20.08 -2.20
N SER A 267 -1.56 20.85 -2.89
CA SER A 267 -1.09 21.94 -3.73
C SER A 267 -0.26 22.91 -2.89
N GLU A 268 0.94 23.25 -3.35
CA GLU A 268 1.67 24.41 -2.83
C GLU A 268 0.78 25.65 -3.00
N SER A 269 0.51 26.33 -1.89
CA SER A 269 -0.18 27.62 -1.84
C SER A 269 0.70 28.75 -2.38
#